data_AF-A0A8J3R918-F1
#
_entry.id   AF-A0A8J3R918-F1
#
_cell.length_a   1.000
_cell.length_b   1.000
_cell.length_c   1.000
_cell.angle_alpha   90.00
_cell.angle_beta   90.00
_cell.angle_gamma   90.00
#
_symmetry.space_group_name_H-M   'P 1'
#
loop_
_entity.id
_entity.type
_entity.pdbx_description
1 polymer ?
#
loop_
_entity_poly.entity_id
_entity_poly.type
_entity_poly.pdbx_seq_one_letter_code
_entity_poly.pdbx_strand_id
1 'polypeptide(L)'
;MMKVPSLNVPGLRRRKANGLPGVTAVARIDRRTKRLTKRLQSGEIAIIDHVDIDRVSGEALAACAPAAVINVAASISGRYPNMGPRILVEADIPLVDNTSPELLERIAEGDVIRLHDGMIYLGDELVGKGQEQTAETIDAAMTEARAGLAAQIEAFAANTMEYVRRERDLLIDGVGIPDVRTVMENRHVLIVVRGYHYREDIATLRPYIREYRPVLVGVDGGADALLDAGYLPDMIIGDFDSVSEKALRCGAELVVHAYPDGRAPGLERVHGLGLNAVVFPATGTSEDIAMLLADDKGASLIVAVGTHWTLDEFLDKGRSGMASTFLTRLRVGSKLVDAKGVSRLYRSRISTSSLLLLVATTLVTIGVVLSVSPIGQVWLNALRVAWNGFVFWLVGLFS
;
A
#
# COMPACT_ATOMS: atom_id res chain seq x y z
N MET A 1 9.04 -53.39 47.48
CA MET A 1 8.33 -52.17 47.08
C MET A 1 7.92 -52.32 45.62
N MET A 2 6.64 -52.13 45.34
CA MET A 2 5.87 -52.56 44.15
C MET A 2 6.42 -52.09 42.80
N LYS A 3 6.52 -53.01 41.83
CA LYS A 3 6.59 -52.67 40.39
C LYS A 3 5.19 -52.21 39.95
N VAL A 4 5.08 -50.95 39.54
CA VAL A 4 3.89 -50.40 38.87
C VAL A 4 3.88 -50.92 37.43
N PRO A 5 2.80 -51.54 36.92
CA PRO A 5 2.72 -51.92 35.52
C PRO A 5 2.35 -50.71 34.67
N SER A 6 3.19 -50.38 33.69
CA SER A 6 2.86 -49.41 32.65
C SER A 6 1.84 -50.03 31.69
N LEU A 7 0.61 -49.50 31.69
CA LEU A 7 -0.41 -49.78 30.69
C LEU A 7 0.06 -49.23 29.33
N ASN A 8 0.52 -50.13 28.45
CA ASN A 8 0.63 -49.84 27.03
C ASN A 8 -0.79 -49.75 26.46
N VAL A 9 -1.26 -48.54 26.18
CA VAL A 9 -2.48 -48.28 25.40
C VAL A 9 -2.12 -48.43 23.92
N PRO A 10 -2.53 -49.48 23.21
CA PRO A 10 -2.25 -49.63 21.80
C PRO A 10 -3.36 -48.94 21.02
N GLY A 11 -3.14 -47.73 20.52
CA GLY A 11 -4.22 -47.04 19.82
C GLY A 11 -3.97 -45.63 19.35
N LEU A 12 -2.76 -45.27 18.93
CA LEU A 12 -2.54 -44.07 18.11
C LEU A 12 -1.33 -44.30 17.20
N ARG A 13 -1.45 -45.29 16.31
CA ARG A 13 -0.59 -45.38 15.13
C ARG A 13 -0.99 -44.24 14.20
N ARG A 14 -0.22 -43.15 14.26
CA ARG A 14 -0.11 -42.13 13.22
C ARG A 14 0.09 -42.88 11.89
N ARG A 15 -0.95 -42.93 11.06
CA ARG A 15 -0.94 -43.60 9.76
C ARG A 15 0.06 -42.82 8.91
N LYS A 16 1.29 -43.33 8.81
CA LYS A 16 2.32 -42.81 7.90
C LYS A 16 1.72 -42.98 6.50
N ALA A 17 1.32 -41.88 5.87
CA ALA A 17 0.90 -41.88 4.48
C ALA A 17 2.02 -42.51 3.64
N ASN A 18 1.62 -43.34 2.68
CA ASN A 18 2.44 -44.23 1.88
C ASN A 18 3.69 -43.53 1.32
N GLY A 19 4.84 -44.23 1.31
CA GLY A 19 6.12 -43.78 0.75
C GLY A 19 6.13 -43.67 -0.78
N LEU A 20 5.04 -43.20 -1.36
CA LEU A 20 4.95 -42.85 -2.77
C LEU A 20 5.63 -41.48 -2.98
N PRO A 21 6.32 -41.28 -4.11
CA PRO A 21 6.99 -40.02 -4.38
C PRO A 21 5.97 -38.88 -4.54
N GLY A 22 6.43 -37.66 -4.27
CA GLY A 22 5.65 -36.43 -4.38
C GLY A 22 5.33 -35.76 -3.05
N VAL A 23 4.66 -34.62 -3.13
CA VAL A 23 4.25 -33.80 -1.99
C VAL A 23 2.85 -34.24 -1.56
N THR A 24 2.70 -34.71 -0.32
CA THR A 24 1.39 -35.07 0.25
C THR A 24 1.04 -34.13 1.39
N ALA A 25 -0.05 -33.38 1.25
CA ALA A 25 -0.50 -32.45 2.28
C ALA A 25 -2.00 -32.16 2.19
N VAL A 26 -2.50 -31.43 3.18
CA VAL A 26 -3.89 -30.97 3.23
C VAL A 26 -4.12 -29.89 2.16
N ALA A 27 -5.20 -30.02 1.40
CA ALA A 27 -5.62 -29.06 0.39
C ALA A 27 -6.41 -27.90 1.01
N ARG A 28 -6.06 -26.67 0.62
CA ARG A 28 -6.85 -25.46 0.84
C ARG A 28 -7.26 -24.87 -0.50
N ILE A 29 -8.54 -24.56 -0.64
CA ILE A 29 -9.14 -24.23 -1.93
C ILE A 29 -9.86 -22.88 -1.85
N ASP A 30 -9.58 -21.98 -2.78
CA ASP A 30 -10.39 -20.76 -2.96
C ASP A 30 -10.17 -20.22 -4.37
N ARG A 31 -11.24 -19.76 -5.03
CA ARG A 31 -11.13 -19.06 -6.33
C ARG A 31 -10.50 -17.67 -6.18
N ARG A 32 -10.48 -17.10 -4.98
CA ARG A 32 -9.83 -15.82 -4.69
C ARG A 32 -8.61 -16.04 -3.83
N THR A 33 -7.42 -15.93 -4.43
CA THR A 33 -6.13 -16.08 -3.72
C THR A 33 -6.04 -15.20 -2.47
N LYS A 34 -6.56 -13.96 -2.50
CA LYS A 34 -6.61 -13.06 -1.33
C LYS A 34 -7.40 -13.62 -0.14
N ARG A 35 -8.41 -14.46 -0.37
CA ARG A 35 -9.15 -15.13 0.69
C ARG A 35 -8.40 -16.37 1.17
N LEU A 36 -7.81 -17.13 0.26
CA LEU A 36 -6.99 -18.31 0.56
C LEU A 36 -5.81 -17.99 1.49
N THR A 37 -5.04 -16.94 1.20
CA THR A 37 -3.82 -16.60 1.95
C THR A 37 -4.09 -16.18 3.40
N LYS A 38 -5.35 -15.86 3.76
CA LYS A 38 -5.72 -15.57 5.16
C LYS A 38 -5.85 -16.82 6.04
N ARG A 39 -5.94 -17.98 5.43
CA ARG A 39 -6.34 -19.25 6.06
C ARG A 39 -5.44 -20.43 5.68
N LEU A 40 -4.64 -20.29 4.62
CA LEU A 40 -3.61 -21.22 4.22
C LEU A 40 -2.52 -21.33 5.30
N GLN A 41 -2.18 -22.55 5.70
CA GLN A 41 -1.12 -22.82 6.67
C GLN A 41 0.14 -23.33 5.96
N SER A 42 1.29 -23.15 6.62
CA SER A 42 2.56 -23.65 6.09
C SER A 42 2.54 -25.16 5.94
N GLY A 43 3.05 -25.64 4.80
CA GLY A 43 3.08 -27.04 4.44
C GLY A 43 1.77 -27.61 3.87
N GLU A 44 0.71 -26.80 3.75
CA GLU A 44 -0.52 -27.18 3.03
C GLU A 44 -0.36 -26.99 1.51
N ILE A 45 -1.21 -27.62 0.70
CA ILE A 45 -1.26 -27.39 -0.75
C ILE A 45 -2.35 -26.36 -1.05
N ALA A 46 -1.98 -25.29 -1.75
CA ALA A 46 -2.89 -24.26 -2.19
C ALA A 46 -3.49 -24.64 -3.55
N ILE A 47 -4.82 -24.65 -3.66
CA ILE A 47 -5.53 -24.80 -4.94
C ILE A 47 -6.26 -23.50 -5.25
N ILE A 48 -5.92 -22.87 -6.37
CA ILE A 48 -6.39 -21.55 -6.78
C ILE A 48 -6.93 -21.56 -8.21
N ASP A 49 -7.69 -20.51 -8.53
CA ASP A 49 -8.14 -20.18 -9.89
C ASP A 49 -7.78 -18.72 -10.15
N HIS A 50 -6.54 -18.48 -10.57
CA HIS A 50 -5.98 -17.15 -10.69
C HIS A 50 -5.23 -17.00 -12.02
N VAL A 51 -5.85 -16.33 -12.99
CA VAL A 51 -5.19 -15.97 -14.26
C VAL A 51 -4.21 -14.82 -14.02
N ASP A 52 -2.97 -14.96 -14.52
CA ASP A 52 -1.90 -13.98 -14.37
C ASP A 52 -1.59 -13.66 -12.90
N ILE A 53 -0.94 -14.59 -12.20
CA ILE A 53 -0.55 -14.38 -10.79
C ILE A 53 0.40 -13.18 -10.73
N ASP A 54 -0.09 -12.08 -10.17
CA ASP A 54 0.69 -10.87 -9.99
C ASP A 54 1.75 -11.04 -8.88
N ARG A 55 2.61 -10.02 -8.74
CA ARG A 55 3.62 -10.02 -7.67
C ARG A 55 2.97 -10.10 -6.28
N VAL A 56 1.85 -9.39 -6.02
CA VAL A 56 1.17 -9.37 -4.70
C VAL A 56 0.77 -10.79 -4.31
N SER A 57 0.13 -11.49 -5.24
CA SER A 57 -0.43 -12.81 -5.03
C SER A 57 0.68 -13.84 -4.90
N GLY A 58 1.74 -13.73 -5.71
CA GLY A 58 2.95 -14.54 -5.60
C GLY A 58 3.62 -14.40 -4.24
N GLU A 59 3.89 -13.17 -3.78
CA GLU A 59 4.49 -12.90 -2.47
C GLU A 59 3.59 -13.34 -1.31
N ALA A 60 2.27 -13.11 -1.39
CA ALA A 60 1.34 -13.52 -0.35
C ALA A 60 1.22 -15.04 -0.23
N LEU A 61 1.26 -15.77 -1.35
CA LEU A 61 1.32 -17.23 -1.36
C LEU A 61 2.67 -17.72 -0.82
N ALA A 62 3.79 -17.14 -1.28
CA ALA A 62 5.12 -17.51 -0.81
C ALA A 62 5.30 -17.29 0.70
N ALA A 63 4.77 -16.18 1.23
CA ALA A 63 4.79 -15.88 2.67
C ALA A 63 4.03 -16.91 3.52
N CYS A 64 3.05 -17.62 2.96
CA CYS A 64 2.36 -18.71 3.65
C CYS A 64 3.18 -20.01 3.69
N ALA A 65 4.24 -20.11 2.88
CA ALA A 65 5.07 -21.30 2.70
C ALA A 65 4.25 -22.60 2.47
N PRO A 66 3.37 -22.65 1.46
CA PRO A 66 2.68 -23.87 1.08
C PRO A 66 3.66 -24.92 0.56
N ALA A 67 3.29 -26.20 0.66
CA ALA A 67 4.09 -27.28 0.11
C ALA A 67 4.03 -27.37 -1.42
N ALA A 68 2.95 -26.85 -2.03
CA ALA A 68 2.83 -26.63 -3.47
C ALA A 68 1.66 -25.67 -3.76
N VAL A 69 1.66 -25.05 -4.93
CA VAL A 69 0.56 -24.26 -5.49
C VAL A 69 0.05 -24.94 -6.75
N ILE A 70 -1.24 -25.25 -6.78
CA ILE A 70 -1.96 -25.80 -7.92
C ILE A 70 -2.90 -24.73 -8.43
N ASN A 71 -2.68 -24.25 -9.64
CA ASN A 71 -3.52 -23.30 -10.32
C ASN A 71 -4.34 -24.00 -11.41
N VAL A 72 -5.64 -23.77 -11.39
CA VAL A 72 -6.56 -24.19 -12.44
C VAL A 72 -6.38 -23.34 -13.69
N ALA A 73 -6.03 -22.08 -13.50
CA ALA A 73 -5.75 -21.15 -14.59
C ALA A 73 -4.28 -21.19 -15.03
N ALA A 74 -3.99 -20.47 -16.11
CA ALA A 74 -2.62 -20.15 -16.51
C ALA A 74 -2.09 -19.03 -15.61
N SER A 75 -0.96 -19.27 -14.94
CA SER A 75 -0.32 -18.23 -14.14
C SER A 75 0.39 -17.19 -14.99
N ILE A 76 0.67 -17.48 -16.26
CA ILE A 76 1.12 -16.54 -17.31
C ILE A 76 0.26 -16.78 -18.56
N SER A 77 -0.69 -15.89 -18.85
CA SER A 77 -1.62 -16.02 -19.97
C SER A 77 -1.06 -15.59 -21.32
N GLY A 78 0.12 -14.96 -21.35
CA GLY A 78 0.70 -14.35 -22.55
C GLY A 78 0.22 -12.92 -22.84
N ARG A 79 -0.65 -12.34 -21.99
CA ARG A 79 -1.11 -10.95 -22.15
C ARG A 79 0.01 -9.94 -21.92
N TYR A 80 0.79 -10.13 -20.87
CA TYR A 80 1.91 -9.28 -20.46
C TYR A 80 2.81 -10.06 -19.49
N PRO A 81 4.08 -9.68 -19.33
CA PRO A 81 4.99 -10.35 -18.40
C PRO A 81 4.62 -10.05 -16.94
N ASN A 82 4.43 -11.08 -16.11
CA ASN A 82 4.12 -10.98 -14.67
C ASN A 82 5.11 -11.76 -13.80
N MET A 83 5.26 -11.35 -12.53
CA MET A 83 6.35 -11.85 -11.67
C MET A 83 5.93 -12.93 -10.67
N GLY A 84 4.62 -13.12 -10.43
CA GLY A 84 4.14 -14.05 -9.40
C GLY A 84 4.65 -15.49 -9.55
N PRO A 85 4.62 -16.10 -10.74
CA PRO A 85 5.11 -17.47 -10.94
C PRO A 85 6.59 -17.63 -10.61
N ARG A 86 7.42 -16.65 -11.00
CA ARG A 86 8.86 -16.67 -10.71
C ARG A 86 9.12 -16.60 -9.21
N ILE A 87 8.37 -15.75 -8.47
CA ILE A 87 8.49 -15.63 -7.02
C ILE A 87 8.21 -16.96 -6.32
N LEU A 88 7.23 -17.72 -6.79
CA LEU A 88 6.90 -19.04 -6.23
C LEU A 88 8.01 -20.06 -6.51
N VAL A 89 8.48 -20.15 -7.76
CA VAL A 89 9.54 -21.10 -8.14
C VAL A 89 10.88 -20.77 -7.47
N GLU A 90 11.26 -19.49 -7.37
CA GLU A 90 12.47 -19.06 -6.66
C GLU A 90 12.39 -19.28 -5.14
N ALA A 91 11.18 -19.36 -4.58
CA ALA A 91 10.95 -19.72 -3.18
C ALA A 91 10.92 -21.25 -2.94
N ASP A 92 11.31 -22.06 -3.93
CA ASP A 92 11.25 -23.53 -3.92
C ASP A 92 9.83 -24.08 -3.69
N ILE A 93 8.80 -23.35 -4.14
CA ILE A 93 7.40 -23.78 -4.06
C ILE A 93 6.98 -24.33 -5.43
N PRO A 94 6.70 -25.65 -5.55
CA PRO A 94 6.22 -26.22 -6.80
C PRO A 94 4.93 -25.55 -7.27
N LEU A 95 4.91 -25.11 -8.53
CA LEU A 95 3.76 -24.49 -9.17
C LEU A 95 3.26 -25.38 -10.31
N VAL A 96 1.97 -25.71 -10.31
CA VAL A 96 1.32 -26.50 -11.37
C VAL A 96 0.15 -25.73 -11.95
N ASP A 97 0.25 -25.38 -13.23
CA ASP A 97 -0.73 -24.57 -13.94
C ASP A 97 -1.66 -25.42 -14.82
N ASN A 98 -2.70 -24.77 -15.34
CA ASN A 98 -3.60 -25.34 -16.35
C ASN A 98 -4.22 -26.68 -15.91
N THR A 99 -4.52 -26.79 -14.62
CA THR A 99 -5.27 -27.94 -14.12
C THR A 99 -6.74 -27.83 -14.50
N SER A 100 -7.41 -28.96 -14.76
CA SER A 100 -8.80 -28.95 -15.19
C SER A 100 -9.72 -28.25 -14.16
N PRO A 101 -10.66 -27.38 -14.58
CA PRO A 101 -11.58 -26.69 -13.66
C PRO A 101 -12.39 -27.59 -12.75
N GLU A 102 -12.66 -28.81 -13.20
CA GLU A 102 -13.30 -29.89 -12.45
C GLU A 102 -12.58 -30.25 -11.14
N LEU A 103 -11.29 -29.89 -11.02
CA LEU A 103 -10.49 -30.11 -9.82
C LEU A 103 -11.09 -29.43 -8.58
N LEU A 104 -11.66 -28.23 -8.74
CA LEU A 104 -12.29 -27.48 -7.64
C LEU A 104 -13.60 -28.11 -7.17
N GLU A 105 -14.22 -28.94 -8.02
CA GLU A 105 -15.47 -29.64 -7.69
C GLU A 105 -15.18 -31.02 -7.08
N ARG A 106 -14.05 -31.63 -7.44
CA ARG A 106 -13.67 -32.99 -7.01
C ARG A 106 -12.91 -33.03 -5.69
N ILE A 107 -12.19 -31.97 -5.33
CA ILE A 107 -11.42 -31.90 -4.08
C ILE A 107 -12.19 -31.02 -3.09
N ALA A 108 -12.43 -31.53 -1.89
CA ALA A 108 -12.97 -30.75 -0.80
C ALA A 108 -11.84 -30.10 0.01
N GLU A 109 -12.14 -28.96 0.61
CA GLU A 109 -11.19 -28.34 1.51
C GLU A 109 -10.92 -29.23 2.74
N GLY A 110 -9.64 -29.43 3.08
CA GLY A 110 -9.23 -30.32 4.16
C GLY A 110 -8.84 -31.72 3.69
N ASP A 111 -9.09 -32.05 2.42
CA ASP A 111 -8.66 -33.32 1.84
C ASP A 111 -7.14 -33.44 1.82
N VAL A 112 -6.64 -34.65 2.04
CA VAL A 112 -5.21 -34.94 1.89
C VAL A 112 -4.96 -35.38 0.45
N ILE A 113 -4.24 -34.55 -0.30
CA ILE A 113 -3.92 -34.81 -1.70
C ILE A 113 -2.42 -35.03 -1.86
N ARG A 114 -2.07 -35.77 -2.92
CA ARG A 114 -0.68 -35.98 -3.33
C ARG A 114 -0.44 -35.36 -4.70
N LEU A 115 0.58 -34.51 -4.80
CA LEU A 115 1.07 -33.94 -6.04
C LEU A 115 2.39 -34.61 -6.45
N HIS A 116 2.48 -35.08 -7.68
CA HIS A 116 3.68 -35.70 -8.22
C HIS A 116 3.74 -35.56 -9.74
N ASP A 117 4.79 -34.94 -10.28
CA ASP A 117 5.02 -34.73 -11.72
C ASP A 117 3.80 -34.11 -12.44
N GLY A 118 3.21 -33.08 -11.83
CA GLY A 118 2.00 -32.40 -12.34
C GLY A 118 0.70 -33.19 -12.22
N MET A 119 0.72 -34.38 -11.59
CA MET A 119 -0.44 -35.25 -11.40
C MET A 119 -0.95 -35.13 -9.96
N ILE A 120 -2.27 -34.99 -9.81
CA ILE A 120 -2.93 -34.73 -8.52
C ILE A 120 -3.77 -35.94 -8.15
N TYR A 121 -3.53 -36.49 -6.97
CA TYR A 121 -4.18 -37.69 -6.47
C TYR A 121 -4.96 -37.43 -5.18
N LEU A 122 -6.17 -37.96 -5.10
CA LEU A 122 -6.95 -38.06 -3.87
C LEU A 122 -6.96 -39.54 -3.45
N GLY A 123 -6.15 -39.88 -2.44
CA GLY A 123 -5.81 -41.28 -2.18
C GLY A 123 -5.01 -41.88 -3.35
N ASP A 124 -5.58 -42.89 -4.00
CA ASP A 124 -4.99 -43.56 -5.18
C ASP A 124 -5.65 -43.12 -6.50
N GLU A 125 -6.69 -42.29 -6.46
CA GLU A 125 -7.42 -41.83 -7.65
C GLU A 125 -6.77 -40.58 -8.24
N LEU A 126 -6.51 -40.58 -9.56
CA LEU A 126 -6.08 -39.38 -10.28
C LEU A 126 -7.26 -38.42 -10.46
N VAL A 127 -7.19 -37.27 -9.79
CA VAL A 127 -8.27 -36.26 -9.80
C VAL A 127 -7.98 -35.06 -10.71
N GLY A 128 -6.73 -34.87 -11.09
CA GLY A 128 -6.35 -33.82 -12.04
C GLY A 128 -4.93 -33.98 -12.57
N LYS A 129 -4.67 -33.25 -13.65
CA LYS A 129 -3.35 -33.12 -14.26
C LYS A 129 -3.15 -31.65 -14.64
N GLY A 130 -1.94 -31.15 -14.44
CA GLY A 130 -1.52 -29.83 -14.90
C GLY A 130 -0.09 -29.85 -15.41
N GLN A 131 0.42 -28.64 -15.68
CA GLN A 131 1.76 -28.40 -16.18
C GLN A 131 2.63 -27.83 -15.08
N GLU A 132 3.66 -28.57 -14.67
CA GLU A 132 4.67 -28.05 -13.76
C GLU A 132 5.41 -26.87 -14.39
N GLN A 133 5.51 -25.79 -13.62
CA GLN A 133 6.25 -24.59 -14.01
C GLN A 133 7.66 -24.68 -13.45
N THR A 134 8.64 -24.64 -14.34
CA THR A 134 10.07 -24.46 -14.05
C THR A 134 10.52 -23.05 -14.43
N ALA A 135 11.72 -22.65 -13.97
CA ALA A 135 12.32 -21.38 -14.36
C ALA A 135 12.39 -21.21 -15.89
N GLU A 136 12.73 -22.28 -16.63
CA GLU A 136 12.80 -22.26 -18.09
C GLU A 136 11.43 -22.07 -18.74
N THR A 137 10.39 -22.76 -18.25
CA THR A 137 9.02 -22.60 -18.77
C THR A 137 8.47 -21.20 -18.51
N ILE A 138 8.79 -20.63 -17.34
CA ILE A 138 8.41 -19.26 -16.98
C ILE A 138 9.14 -18.27 -17.88
N ASP A 139 10.44 -18.44 -18.12
CA ASP A 139 11.22 -17.54 -18.99
C ASP A 139 10.73 -17.54 -20.44
N ALA A 140 10.35 -18.71 -20.96
CA ALA A 140 9.75 -18.85 -22.28
C ALA A 140 8.39 -18.12 -22.34
N ALA A 141 7.49 -18.40 -21.39
CA ALA A 141 6.18 -17.76 -21.32
C ALA A 141 6.28 -16.23 -21.14
N MET A 142 7.23 -15.74 -20.35
CA MET A 142 7.51 -14.32 -20.18
C MET A 142 8.00 -13.66 -21.48
N THR A 143 8.76 -14.38 -22.30
CA THR A 143 9.23 -13.89 -23.59
C THR A 143 8.08 -13.76 -24.58
N GLU A 144 7.18 -14.75 -24.62
CA GLU A 144 5.95 -14.69 -25.42
C GLU A 144 5.03 -13.54 -24.95
N ALA A 145 4.86 -13.40 -23.63
CA ALA A 145 4.01 -12.36 -23.05
C ALA A 145 4.52 -10.93 -23.35
N ARG A 146 5.83 -10.75 -23.53
CA ARG A 146 6.40 -9.47 -24.01
C ARG A 146 5.97 -9.12 -25.43
N ALA A 147 5.75 -10.11 -26.30
CA ALA A 147 5.20 -9.86 -27.63
C ALA A 147 3.71 -9.46 -27.55
N GLY A 148 2.97 -10.02 -26.60
CA GLY A 148 1.57 -9.66 -26.31
C GLY A 148 1.37 -8.23 -25.79
N LEU A 149 2.41 -7.63 -25.22
CA LEU A 149 2.38 -6.28 -24.64
C LEU A 149 1.94 -5.21 -25.65
N ALA A 150 2.42 -5.28 -26.90
CA ALA A 150 2.07 -4.30 -27.93
C ALA A 150 0.55 -4.23 -28.17
N ALA A 151 -0.10 -5.39 -28.26
CA ALA A 151 -1.55 -5.48 -28.41
C ALA A 151 -2.30 -4.93 -27.17
N GLN A 152 -1.73 -5.09 -25.96
CA GLN A 152 -2.32 -4.49 -24.75
C GLN A 152 -2.22 -2.96 -24.76
N ILE A 153 -1.11 -2.40 -25.24
CA ILE A 153 -0.93 -0.95 -25.36
C ILE A 153 -1.89 -0.36 -26.40
N GLU A 154 -2.05 -1.00 -27.56
CA GLU A 154 -3.02 -0.57 -28.57
C GLU A 154 -4.45 -0.60 -28.03
N ALA A 155 -4.83 -1.70 -27.36
CA ALA A 155 -6.13 -1.80 -26.70
C ALA A 155 -6.32 -0.73 -25.63
N PHE A 156 -5.27 -0.40 -24.86
CA PHE A 156 -5.30 0.67 -23.88
C PHE A 156 -5.56 2.04 -24.54
N ALA A 157 -4.86 2.36 -25.63
CA ALA A 157 -5.03 3.62 -26.34
C ALA A 157 -6.46 3.78 -26.89
N ALA A 158 -7.01 2.72 -27.51
CA ALA A 158 -8.37 2.73 -28.05
C ALA A 158 -9.43 2.99 -26.96
N ASN A 159 -9.27 2.38 -25.78
CA ASN A 159 -10.20 2.55 -24.66
C ASN A 159 -10.03 3.87 -23.91
N THR A 160 -8.81 4.41 -23.86
CA THR A 160 -8.53 5.69 -23.17
C THR A 160 -9.26 6.85 -23.83
N MET A 161 -9.41 6.84 -25.15
CA MET A 161 -10.15 7.88 -25.88
C MET A 161 -11.64 7.92 -25.49
N GLU A 162 -12.26 6.76 -25.25
CA GLU A 162 -13.63 6.69 -24.77
C GLU A 162 -13.75 7.25 -23.34
N TYR A 163 -12.76 6.98 -22.49
CA TYR A 163 -12.71 7.51 -21.14
C TYR A 163 -12.58 9.05 -21.13
N VAL A 164 -11.67 9.62 -21.94
CA VAL A 164 -11.52 11.09 -22.07
C VAL A 164 -12.83 11.74 -22.49
N ARG A 165 -13.59 11.12 -23.41
CA ARG A 165 -14.88 11.67 -23.85
C ARG A 165 -15.94 11.65 -22.76
N ARG A 166 -15.99 10.59 -21.94
CA ARG A 166 -16.97 10.48 -20.85
C ARG A 166 -16.66 11.40 -19.68
N GLU A 167 -15.38 11.53 -19.33
CA GLU A 167 -14.94 12.14 -18.08
C GLU A 167 -14.26 13.50 -18.29
N ARG A 168 -14.50 14.11 -19.45
CA ARG A 168 -13.91 15.40 -19.83
C ARG A 168 -14.15 16.47 -18.77
N ASP A 169 -15.37 16.59 -18.29
CA ASP A 169 -15.77 17.70 -17.43
C ASP A 169 -15.12 17.58 -16.04
N LEU A 170 -14.98 16.36 -15.50
CA LEU A 170 -14.24 16.14 -14.25
C LEU A 170 -12.73 16.34 -14.45
N LEU A 171 -12.15 15.75 -15.51
CA LEU A 171 -10.70 15.76 -15.75
C LEU A 171 -10.14 17.09 -16.28
N ILE A 172 -10.91 17.88 -17.01
CA ILE A 172 -10.46 19.16 -17.59
C ILE A 172 -11.00 20.33 -16.77
N ASP A 173 -12.30 20.32 -16.47
CA ASP A 173 -12.98 21.47 -15.88
C ASP A 173 -13.15 21.36 -14.35
N GLY A 174 -12.78 20.22 -13.75
CA GLY A 174 -12.95 19.99 -12.30
C GLY A 174 -14.41 19.88 -11.87
N VAL A 175 -15.33 19.71 -12.82
CA VAL A 175 -16.77 19.68 -12.55
C VAL A 175 -17.13 18.39 -11.81
N GLY A 176 -17.83 18.53 -10.69
CA GLY A 176 -18.26 17.39 -9.86
C GLY A 176 -17.40 17.11 -8.64
N ILE A 177 -16.30 17.86 -8.44
CA ILE A 177 -15.48 17.76 -7.23
C ILE A 177 -16.23 18.42 -6.06
N PRO A 178 -16.53 17.70 -4.97
CA PRO A 178 -17.36 18.23 -3.90
C PRO A 178 -16.60 19.25 -3.04
N ASP A 179 -17.37 20.07 -2.32
CA ASP A 179 -16.81 20.90 -1.26
C ASP A 179 -16.48 20.06 -0.03
N VAL A 180 -15.31 20.34 0.54
CA VAL A 180 -14.77 19.66 1.72
C VAL A 180 -14.32 20.70 2.74
N ARG A 181 -14.42 20.36 4.03
CA ARG A 181 -13.98 21.20 5.15
C ARG A 181 -12.46 21.25 5.29
N THR A 182 -11.77 20.20 4.87
CA THR A 182 -10.31 20.07 4.97
C THR A 182 -9.62 21.05 4.01
N VAL A 183 -8.86 21.99 4.58
CA VAL A 183 -8.14 23.02 3.80
C VAL A 183 -6.83 22.46 3.24
N MET A 184 -6.74 22.39 1.91
CA MET A 184 -5.56 21.91 1.16
C MET A 184 -4.83 23.01 0.39
N GLU A 185 -5.44 24.19 0.24
CA GLU A 185 -4.92 25.33 -0.52
C GLU A 185 -3.50 25.71 -0.09
N ASN A 186 -2.57 25.72 -1.04
CA ASN A 186 -1.14 25.97 -0.87
C ASN A 186 -0.40 25.04 0.11
N ARG A 187 -1.02 23.93 0.53
CA ARG A 187 -0.40 22.95 1.43
C ARG A 187 0.09 21.72 0.68
N HIS A 188 1.03 21.03 1.30
CA HIS A 188 1.37 19.67 0.90
C HIS A 188 0.27 18.71 1.36
N VAL A 189 -0.06 17.73 0.52
CA VAL A 189 -1.00 16.65 0.83
C VAL A 189 -0.24 15.33 0.75
N LEU A 190 -0.33 14.50 1.79
CA LEU A 190 0.22 13.15 1.82
C LEU A 190 -0.93 12.15 1.65
N ILE A 191 -1.02 11.55 0.47
CA ILE A 191 -2.01 10.52 0.14
C ILE A 191 -1.40 9.15 0.44
N VAL A 192 -2.01 8.41 1.35
CA VAL A 192 -1.57 7.08 1.75
C VAL A 192 -2.56 6.04 1.26
N VAL A 193 -2.09 5.12 0.40
CA VAL A 193 -2.81 3.90 0.03
C VAL A 193 -2.10 2.69 0.62
N ARG A 194 -2.83 1.58 0.77
CA ARG A 194 -2.25 0.29 1.20
C ARG A 194 -1.66 -0.49 0.02
N GLY A 195 -0.63 0.06 -0.63
CA GLY A 195 0.14 -0.63 -1.69
C GLY A 195 1.45 -1.25 -1.17
N TYR A 196 2.41 -1.60 -2.03
CA TYR A 196 3.67 -2.21 -1.58
C TYR A 196 4.50 -1.28 -0.72
N HIS A 197 5.26 -1.82 0.23
CA HIS A 197 6.20 -1.09 1.08
C HIS A 197 5.64 0.17 1.77
N TYR A 198 4.32 0.33 1.86
CA TYR A 198 3.69 1.54 2.40
C TYR A 198 4.12 1.80 3.86
N ARG A 199 4.36 0.75 4.65
CA ARG A 199 4.80 0.88 6.05
C ARG A 199 6.20 1.47 6.11
N GLU A 200 7.09 0.96 5.28
CA GLU A 200 8.47 1.42 5.13
C GLU A 200 8.48 2.86 4.61
N ASP A 201 7.68 3.16 3.58
CA ASP A 201 7.56 4.50 3.00
C ASP A 201 7.06 5.53 4.03
N ILE A 202 6.00 5.22 4.78
CA ILE A 202 5.51 6.08 5.88
C ILE A 202 6.61 6.29 6.92
N ALA A 203 7.33 5.24 7.29
CA ALA A 203 8.42 5.32 8.26
C ALA A 203 9.57 6.21 7.76
N THR A 204 9.92 6.11 6.49
CA THR A 204 10.95 6.96 5.85
C THR A 204 10.50 8.42 5.77
N LEU A 205 9.20 8.69 5.60
CA LEU A 205 8.64 10.04 5.53
C LEU A 205 8.40 10.70 6.90
N ARG A 206 8.68 10.03 8.03
CA ARG A 206 8.53 10.61 9.38
C ARG A 206 9.14 12.02 9.53
N PRO A 207 10.39 12.29 9.06
CA PRO A 207 10.97 13.63 9.16
C PRO A 207 10.19 14.67 8.35
N TYR A 208 9.76 14.30 7.14
CA TYR A 208 8.97 15.14 6.24
C TYR A 208 7.61 15.48 6.87
N ILE A 209 6.88 14.49 7.40
CA ILE A 209 5.58 14.69 8.07
C ILE A 209 5.74 15.65 9.26
N ARG A 210 6.80 15.48 10.06
CA ARG A 210 7.04 16.31 11.24
C ARG A 210 7.36 17.77 10.90
N GLU A 211 8.16 18.01 9.86
CA GLU A 211 8.58 19.36 9.47
C GLU A 211 7.49 20.11 8.69
N TYR A 212 6.93 19.47 7.66
CA TYR A 212 5.99 20.14 6.74
C TYR A 212 4.54 20.08 7.19
N ARG A 213 4.19 19.16 8.11
CA ARG A 213 2.81 18.94 8.57
C ARG A 213 1.80 18.93 7.40
N PRO A 214 2.01 18.04 6.40
CA PRO A 214 1.11 17.93 5.26
C PRO A 214 -0.30 17.52 5.73
N VAL A 215 -1.30 17.79 4.91
CA VAL A 215 -2.64 17.20 5.08
C VAL A 215 -2.53 15.70 4.87
N LEU A 216 -2.94 14.89 5.85
CA LEU A 216 -2.88 13.44 5.81
C LEU A 216 -4.18 12.88 5.26
N VAL A 217 -4.13 12.28 4.07
CA VAL A 217 -5.28 11.67 3.40
C VAL A 217 -5.09 10.16 3.37
N GLY A 218 -5.95 9.41 4.05
CA GLY A 218 -5.98 7.96 3.99
C GLY A 218 -6.95 7.47 2.92
N VAL A 219 -6.47 6.73 1.92
CA VAL A 219 -7.32 6.14 0.90
C VAL A 219 -7.62 4.70 1.26
N ASP A 220 -8.91 4.40 1.51
CA ASP A 220 -9.38 3.11 2.00
C ASP A 220 -8.50 2.58 3.15
N GLY A 221 -7.92 1.38 3.01
CA GLY A 221 -7.03 0.79 4.03
C GLY A 221 -5.76 1.60 4.34
N GLY A 222 -5.46 2.66 3.59
CA GLY A 222 -4.41 3.63 3.92
C GLY A 222 -4.74 4.47 5.15
N ALA A 223 -6.01 4.64 5.51
CA ALA A 223 -6.41 5.27 6.77
C ALA A 223 -5.97 4.44 7.99
N ASP A 224 -6.15 3.12 7.92
CA ASP A 224 -5.65 2.19 8.94
C ASP A 224 -4.13 2.22 9.01
N ALA A 225 -3.44 2.31 7.87
CA ALA A 225 -1.99 2.43 7.81
C ALA A 225 -1.45 3.68 8.53
N LEU A 226 -2.11 4.82 8.35
CA LEU A 226 -1.78 6.06 9.06
C LEU A 226 -1.94 5.89 10.58
N LEU A 227 -3.06 5.31 11.02
CA LEU A 227 -3.33 5.07 12.43
C LEU A 227 -2.32 4.11 13.06
N ASP A 228 -1.98 3.01 12.37
CA ASP A 228 -0.98 2.04 12.82
C ASP A 228 0.41 2.68 12.93
N ALA A 229 0.71 3.67 12.10
CA ALA A 229 1.95 4.46 12.16
C ALA A 229 1.92 5.58 13.22
N GLY A 230 0.81 5.76 13.93
CA GLY A 230 0.64 6.77 14.98
C GLY A 230 0.20 8.16 14.48
N TYR A 231 -0.31 8.24 13.26
CA TYR A 231 -0.81 9.48 12.65
C TYR A 231 -2.33 9.46 12.53
N LEU A 232 -2.97 10.57 12.89
CA LEU A 232 -4.40 10.78 12.66
C LEU A 232 -4.60 11.34 11.25
N PRO A 233 -5.39 10.68 10.37
CA PRO A 233 -5.76 11.27 9.08
C PRO A 233 -6.59 12.54 9.27
N ASP A 234 -6.36 13.54 8.42
CA ASP A 234 -7.24 14.70 8.29
C ASP A 234 -8.49 14.34 7.48
N MET A 235 -8.32 13.46 6.47
CA MET A 235 -9.39 13.01 5.59
C MET A 235 -9.23 11.52 5.25
N ILE A 236 -10.35 10.83 5.05
CA ILE A 236 -10.42 9.45 4.55
C ILE A 236 -11.29 9.41 3.30
N ILE A 237 -10.75 8.87 2.21
CA ILE A 237 -11.42 8.79 0.91
C ILE A 237 -11.52 7.33 0.47
N GLY A 238 -12.68 6.88 -0.02
CA GLY A 238 -12.80 5.59 -0.69
C GLY A 238 -14.19 4.97 -0.67
N ASP A 239 -14.26 3.69 -1.06
CA ASP A 239 -15.51 2.91 -1.08
C ASP A 239 -15.90 2.45 0.33
N PHE A 240 -14.95 2.51 1.27
CA PHE A 240 -15.08 2.11 2.65
C PHE A 240 -15.42 0.63 2.86
N ASP A 241 -15.10 -0.25 1.90
CA ASP A 241 -15.28 -1.70 2.09
C ASP A 241 -14.15 -2.28 2.96
N SER A 242 -12.96 -1.68 2.90
CA SER A 242 -11.74 -2.20 3.55
C SER A 242 -11.25 -1.40 4.75
N VAL A 243 -11.93 -0.32 5.11
CA VAL A 243 -11.58 0.58 6.23
C VAL A 243 -12.09 0.00 7.55
N SER A 244 -11.29 0.05 8.62
CA SER A 244 -11.78 -0.35 9.95
C SER A 244 -12.74 0.67 10.56
N GLU A 245 -13.63 0.23 11.46
CA GLU A 245 -14.49 1.16 12.21
C GLU A 245 -13.67 2.14 13.08
N LYS A 246 -12.52 1.70 13.58
CA LYS A 246 -11.58 2.56 14.33
C LYS A 246 -11.11 3.72 13.45
N ALA A 247 -10.78 3.45 12.19
CA ALA A 247 -10.40 4.46 11.22
C ALA A 247 -11.57 5.40 10.90
N LEU A 248 -12.76 4.88 10.62
CA LEU A 248 -13.93 5.74 10.34
C LEU A 248 -14.32 6.65 11.51
N ARG A 249 -14.08 6.22 12.75
CA ARG A 249 -14.38 6.98 13.98
C ARG A 249 -13.24 7.88 14.47
N CYS A 250 -12.12 7.98 13.74
CA CYS A 250 -10.93 8.70 14.22
C CYS A 250 -11.07 10.23 14.20
N GLY A 251 -12.15 10.76 13.64
CA GLY A 251 -12.44 12.21 13.56
C GLY A 251 -12.03 12.87 12.24
N ALA A 252 -11.48 12.09 11.30
CA ALA A 252 -11.18 12.55 9.94
C ALA A 252 -12.46 12.94 9.18
N GLU A 253 -12.34 13.86 8.22
CA GLU A 253 -13.40 14.11 7.25
C GLU A 253 -13.55 12.91 6.31
N LEU A 254 -14.77 12.41 6.14
CA LEU A 254 -15.05 11.23 5.32
C LEU A 254 -15.57 11.66 3.95
N VAL A 255 -14.93 11.17 2.89
CA VAL A 255 -15.39 11.33 1.51
C VAL A 255 -15.65 9.95 0.91
N VAL A 256 -16.93 9.63 0.69
CA VAL A 256 -17.34 8.37 0.07
C VAL A 256 -17.20 8.51 -1.44
N HIS A 257 -16.37 7.65 -2.03
CA HIS A 257 -16.32 7.46 -3.47
C HIS A 257 -17.60 6.74 -3.92
N ALA A 258 -18.39 7.41 -4.74
CA ALA A 258 -19.61 6.87 -5.32
C ALA A 258 -19.41 6.55 -6.81
N TYR A 259 -20.16 5.55 -7.28
CA TYR A 259 -20.27 5.28 -8.70
C TYR A 259 -20.87 6.50 -9.44
N PRO A 260 -20.62 6.65 -10.76
CA PRO A 260 -21.16 7.76 -11.55
C PRO A 260 -22.70 7.84 -11.57
N ASP A 261 -23.38 6.72 -11.33
CA ASP A 261 -24.83 6.67 -11.19
C ASP A 261 -25.35 7.12 -9.81
N GLY A 262 -24.44 7.60 -8.95
CA GLY A 262 -24.73 8.11 -7.61
C GLY A 262 -24.83 7.03 -6.53
N ARG A 263 -24.70 5.74 -6.88
CA ARG A 263 -24.72 4.68 -5.86
C ARG A 263 -23.45 4.73 -5.03
N ALA A 264 -23.62 4.73 -3.71
CA ALA A 264 -22.54 4.86 -2.74
C ALA A 264 -22.70 3.82 -1.61
N PRO A 265 -22.31 2.55 -1.81
CA PRO A 265 -22.45 1.51 -0.78
C PRO A 265 -21.76 1.89 0.55
N GLY A 266 -20.60 2.54 0.47
CA GLY A 266 -19.89 3.07 1.64
C GLY A 266 -20.70 4.07 2.47
N LEU A 267 -21.67 4.77 1.87
CA LEU A 267 -22.50 5.75 2.57
C LEU A 267 -23.47 5.09 3.56
N GLU A 268 -24.06 3.94 3.19
CA GLU A 268 -24.92 3.17 4.09
C GLU A 268 -24.14 2.72 5.33
N ARG A 269 -22.90 2.26 5.12
CA ARG A 269 -21.99 1.87 6.21
C ARG A 269 -21.67 3.04 7.13
N VAL A 270 -21.37 4.21 6.58
CA VAL A 270 -21.08 5.44 7.35
C VAL A 270 -22.30 5.86 8.19
N HIS A 271 -23.48 5.90 7.58
CA HIS A 271 -24.72 6.26 8.28
C HIS A 271 -25.08 5.24 9.36
N GLY A 272 -24.87 3.94 9.10
CA GLY A 272 -25.06 2.88 10.10
C GLY A 272 -24.17 3.04 11.34
N LEU A 273 -23.03 3.73 11.23
CA LEU A 273 -22.14 4.06 12.34
C LEU A 273 -22.48 5.40 13.04
N GLY A 274 -23.49 6.12 12.56
CA GLY A 274 -23.88 7.45 13.04
C GLY A 274 -22.91 8.56 12.63
N LEU A 275 -22.20 8.37 11.51
CA LEU A 275 -21.22 9.30 10.97
C LEU A 275 -21.81 10.02 9.74
N ASN A 276 -21.19 11.14 9.35
CA ASN A 276 -21.52 11.86 8.12
C ASN A 276 -20.36 11.78 7.14
N ALA A 277 -20.65 11.74 5.84
CA ALA A 277 -19.65 11.80 4.79
C ALA A 277 -20.11 12.68 3.63
N VAL A 278 -19.13 13.26 2.93
CA VAL A 278 -19.31 13.92 1.64
C VAL A 278 -19.29 12.84 0.57
N VAL A 279 -20.19 12.92 -0.41
CA VAL A 279 -20.21 11.97 -1.53
C VAL A 279 -19.47 12.57 -2.71
N PHE A 280 -18.52 11.82 -3.28
CA PHE A 280 -17.82 12.19 -4.50
C PHE A 280 -18.14 11.16 -5.60
N PRO A 281 -19.11 11.46 -6.49
CA PRO A 281 -19.41 10.63 -7.65
C PRO A 281 -18.37 10.87 -8.74
N ALA A 282 -17.53 9.87 -9.00
CA ALA A 282 -16.51 9.95 -10.04
C ALA A 282 -16.18 8.56 -10.57
N THR A 283 -15.72 8.47 -11.81
CA THR A 283 -15.08 7.26 -12.29
C THR A 283 -13.61 7.23 -11.87
N GLY A 284 -13.09 6.02 -11.67
CA GLY A 284 -11.69 5.80 -11.38
C GLY A 284 -11.49 4.99 -10.12
N THR A 285 -10.26 4.97 -9.64
CA THR A 285 -9.94 4.39 -8.34
C THR A 285 -10.09 5.43 -7.23
N SER A 286 -10.30 5.00 -5.99
CA SER A 286 -10.30 5.90 -4.82
C SER A 286 -9.01 6.72 -4.70
N GLU A 287 -7.89 6.19 -5.18
CA GLU A 287 -6.58 6.88 -5.25
C GLU A 287 -6.64 8.05 -6.25
N ASP A 288 -7.19 7.84 -7.43
CA ASP A 288 -7.30 8.88 -8.46
C ASP A 288 -8.16 10.04 -7.95
N ILE A 289 -9.28 9.71 -7.30
CA ILE A 289 -10.22 10.67 -6.74
C ILE A 289 -9.57 11.51 -5.64
N ALA A 290 -8.75 10.89 -4.80
CA ALA A 290 -7.97 11.61 -3.79
C ALA A 290 -6.99 12.60 -4.43
N MET A 291 -6.33 12.21 -5.52
CA MET A 291 -5.42 13.10 -6.26
C MET A 291 -6.17 14.26 -6.93
N LEU A 292 -7.30 13.99 -7.58
CA LEU A 292 -8.12 15.01 -8.23
C LEU A 292 -8.70 16.00 -7.23
N LEU A 293 -9.21 15.52 -6.09
CA LEU A 293 -9.70 16.37 -5.00
C LEU A 293 -8.57 17.27 -4.48
N ALA A 294 -7.39 16.71 -4.21
CA ALA A 294 -6.27 17.47 -3.69
C ALA A 294 -5.78 18.56 -4.68
N ASP A 295 -5.74 18.24 -5.97
CA ASP A 295 -5.36 19.20 -7.01
C ASP A 295 -6.37 20.35 -7.13
N ASP A 296 -7.66 20.03 -7.15
CA ASP A 296 -8.76 21.01 -7.21
C ASP A 296 -8.82 21.93 -5.99
N LYS A 297 -8.59 21.37 -4.79
CA LYS A 297 -8.52 22.15 -3.54
C LYS A 297 -7.18 22.87 -3.34
N GLY A 298 -6.39 23.00 -4.41
CA GLY A 298 -5.23 23.89 -4.46
C GLY A 298 -3.99 23.37 -3.74
N ALA A 299 -3.83 22.05 -3.59
CA ALA A 299 -2.59 21.48 -3.06
C ALA A 299 -1.37 21.96 -3.86
N SER A 300 -0.32 22.38 -3.17
CA SER A 300 0.94 22.83 -3.78
C SER A 300 1.87 21.67 -4.13
N LEU A 301 1.74 20.55 -3.41
CA LEU A 301 2.47 19.30 -3.63
C LEU A 301 1.61 18.12 -3.15
N ILE A 302 1.50 17.08 -3.97
CA ILE A 302 0.83 15.83 -3.63
C ILE A 302 1.91 14.75 -3.50
N VAL A 303 2.12 14.24 -2.29
CA VAL A 303 3.02 13.14 -2.01
C VAL A 303 2.22 11.86 -1.91
N ALA A 304 2.52 10.88 -2.75
CA ALA A 304 1.79 9.64 -2.82
C ALA A 304 2.61 8.48 -2.21
N VAL A 305 1.99 7.71 -1.30
CA VAL A 305 2.61 6.64 -0.52
C VAL A 305 1.93 5.32 -0.80
N GLY A 306 2.73 4.29 -1.11
CA GLY A 306 2.22 2.99 -1.53
C GLY A 306 1.68 2.98 -2.97
N THR A 307 1.74 4.10 -3.68
CA THR A 307 1.24 4.26 -5.05
C THR A 307 2.30 3.88 -6.08
N HIS A 308 2.49 2.59 -6.32
CA HIS A 308 3.43 2.14 -7.36
C HIS A 308 2.77 2.22 -8.74
N TRP A 309 3.53 2.69 -9.71
CA TRP A 309 3.07 2.88 -11.08
C TRP A 309 4.18 2.50 -12.03
N THR A 310 4.33 1.19 -12.13
CA THR A 310 5.11 0.55 -13.18
C THR A 310 4.19 0.13 -14.32
N LEU A 311 4.74 -0.05 -15.51
CA LEU A 311 3.97 -0.58 -16.64
C LEU A 311 3.37 -1.96 -16.32
N ASP A 312 4.09 -2.77 -15.55
CA ASP A 312 3.64 -4.11 -15.13
C ASP A 312 2.41 -4.01 -14.20
N GLU A 313 2.48 -3.20 -13.14
CA GLU A 313 1.33 -2.99 -12.23
C GLU A 313 0.16 -2.28 -12.90
N PHE A 314 0.46 -1.44 -13.88
CA PHE A 314 -0.55 -0.78 -14.70
C PHE A 314 -1.37 -1.83 -15.47
N LEU A 315 -0.69 -2.81 -16.08
CA LEU A 315 -1.32 -3.89 -16.84
C LEU A 315 -2.01 -4.93 -15.93
N ASP A 316 -1.46 -5.18 -14.73
CA ASP A 316 -2.05 -6.06 -13.70
C ASP A 316 -3.46 -5.59 -13.29
N LYS A 317 -3.68 -4.28 -13.16
CA LYS A 317 -4.94 -3.71 -12.62
C LYS A 317 -6.15 -3.82 -13.56
N GLY A 318 -5.99 -4.30 -14.78
CA GLY A 318 -7.12 -4.57 -15.69
C GLY A 318 -7.87 -3.33 -16.20
N ARG A 319 -8.75 -3.55 -17.18
CA ARG A 319 -9.18 -2.56 -18.18
C ARG A 319 -10.03 -1.37 -17.68
N SER A 320 -10.77 -1.49 -16.58
CA SER A 320 -11.79 -0.49 -16.22
C SER A 320 -11.25 0.74 -15.46
N GLY A 321 -10.11 0.62 -14.76
CA GLY A 321 -9.50 1.73 -13.99
C GLY A 321 -8.24 2.34 -14.61
N MET A 322 -7.64 1.68 -15.60
CA MET A 322 -6.33 2.07 -16.17
C MET A 322 -6.33 3.47 -16.80
N ALA A 323 -7.34 3.80 -17.61
CA ALA A 323 -7.41 5.09 -18.30
C ALA A 323 -7.55 6.25 -17.30
N SER A 324 -8.37 6.07 -16.26
CA SER A 324 -8.53 7.02 -15.16
C SER A 324 -7.20 7.37 -14.51
N THR A 325 -6.50 6.36 -14.00
CA THR A 325 -5.24 6.57 -13.27
C THR A 325 -4.17 7.21 -14.15
N PHE A 326 -4.10 6.82 -15.42
CA PHE A 326 -3.18 7.41 -16.38
C PHE A 326 -3.46 8.92 -16.58
N LEU A 327 -4.72 9.29 -16.84
CA LEU A 327 -5.11 10.67 -17.11
C LEU A 327 -5.04 11.55 -15.86
N THR A 328 -5.46 11.04 -14.71
CA THR A 328 -5.34 11.74 -13.43
C THR A 328 -3.89 12.08 -13.15
N ARG A 329 -2.96 11.12 -13.32
CA ARG A 329 -1.52 11.37 -13.14
C ARG A 329 -0.96 12.36 -14.15
N LEU A 330 -1.44 12.37 -15.39
CA LEU A 330 -1.06 13.41 -16.36
C LEU A 330 -1.52 14.81 -15.91
N ARG A 331 -2.74 14.93 -15.39
CA ARG A 331 -3.27 16.20 -14.88
C ARG A 331 -2.47 16.69 -13.68
N VAL A 332 -2.25 15.84 -12.67
CA VAL A 332 -1.58 16.24 -11.42
C VAL A 332 -0.05 16.17 -11.49
N GLY A 333 0.51 15.77 -12.63
CA GLY A 333 1.92 15.36 -12.76
C GLY A 333 2.95 16.42 -12.39
N SER A 334 2.62 17.71 -12.51
CA SER A 334 3.50 18.81 -12.10
C SER A 334 3.60 18.98 -10.58
N LYS A 335 2.63 18.45 -9.83
CA LYS A 335 2.53 18.53 -8.36
C LYS A 335 2.67 17.17 -7.67
N LEU A 336 2.66 16.06 -8.41
CA LEU A 336 2.69 14.70 -7.86
C LEU A 336 4.13 14.19 -7.69
N VAL A 337 4.46 13.71 -6.49
CA VAL A 337 5.76 13.09 -6.17
C VAL A 337 5.55 11.81 -5.37
N ASP A 338 6.30 10.76 -5.72
CA ASP A 338 6.29 9.50 -4.97
C ASP A 338 7.06 9.62 -3.64
N ALA A 339 6.64 8.88 -2.62
CA ALA A 339 7.29 8.80 -1.31
C ALA A 339 8.80 8.58 -1.40
N LYS A 340 9.26 7.70 -2.30
CA LYS A 340 10.69 7.41 -2.52
C LYS A 340 11.42 8.59 -3.15
N GLY A 341 10.74 9.38 -3.97
CA GLY A 341 11.27 10.63 -4.53
C GLY A 341 11.52 11.65 -3.43
N VAL A 342 10.54 11.84 -2.55
CA VAL A 342 10.65 12.73 -1.39
C VAL A 342 11.78 12.29 -0.47
N SER A 343 11.88 10.99 -0.14
CA SER A 343 12.91 10.49 0.77
C SER A 343 14.34 10.65 0.22
N ARG A 344 14.53 10.60 -1.11
CA ARG A 344 15.84 10.77 -1.75
C ARG A 344 16.28 12.23 -1.83
N LEU A 345 15.33 13.15 -2.04
CA LEU A 345 15.60 14.58 -2.18
C LEU A 345 15.66 15.30 -0.83
N TYR A 346 14.99 14.75 0.18
CA TYR A 346 14.93 15.37 1.48
C TYR A 346 16.16 15.01 2.34
N ARG A 347 17.06 15.98 2.48
CA ARG A 347 18.12 15.98 3.50
C ARG A 347 17.62 16.78 4.71
N SER A 348 17.85 16.28 5.91
CA SER A 348 17.36 16.93 7.14
C SER A 348 17.81 18.38 7.21
N ARG A 349 16.86 19.31 7.32
CA ARG A 349 17.19 20.69 7.72
C ARG A 349 17.46 20.71 9.22
N ILE A 350 18.49 21.46 9.63
CA ILE A 350 18.83 21.64 11.05
C ILE A 350 17.61 22.27 11.74
N SER A 351 17.12 21.66 12.81
CA SER A 351 15.93 22.19 13.50
C SER A 351 16.19 23.60 14.02
N THR A 352 15.20 24.49 13.92
CA THR A 352 15.29 25.85 14.49
C THR A 352 15.61 25.83 15.98
N SER A 353 15.12 24.84 16.72
CA SER A 353 15.51 24.60 18.12
C SER A 353 17.00 24.30 18.29
N SER A 354 17.60 23.50 17.41
CA SER A 354 19.04 23.23 17.43
C SER A 354 19.84 24.49 17.12
N LEU A 355 19.34 25.32 16.20
CA LEU A 355 19.94 26.60 15.83
C LEU A 355 19.83 27.63 16.97
N LEU A 356 18.68 27.70 17.63
CA LEU A 356 18.47 28.51 18.84
C LEU A 356 19.34 28.03 20.00
N LEU A 357 19.48 26.71 20.20
CA LEU A 357 20.36 26.15 21.22
C LEU A 357 21.82 26.48 20.94
N LEU A 358 22.25 26.43 19.67
CA LEU A 358 23.59 26.84 19.24
C LEU A 358 23.82 28.33 19.53
N VAL A 359 22.87 29.20 19.15
CA VAL A 359 22.93 30.63 19.45
C VAL A 359 22.97 30.88 20.95
N ALA A 360 22.11 30.22 21.73
CA ALA A 360 22.07 30.34 23.18
C ALA A 360 23.40 29.90 23.81
N THR A 361 23.96 28.77 23.37
CA THR A 361 25.27 28.28 23.83
C THR A 361 26.38 29.28 23.51
N THR A 362 26.31 29.91 22.33
CA THR A 362 27.26 30.95 21.90
C THR A 362 27.13 32.20 22.77
N LEU A 363 25.91 32.67 23.04
CA LEU A 363 25.65 33.82 23.92
C LEU A 363 26.11 33.57 25.36
N VAL A 364 25.84 32.38 25.89
CA VAL A 364 26.32 31.97 27.22
C VAL A 364 27.86 31.97 27.24
N THR A 365 28.50 31.42 26.21
CA THR A 365 29.96 31.39 26.11
C THR A 365 30.54 32.82 26.06
N ILE A 366 29.96 33.71 25.24
CA ILE A 366 30.36 35.12 25.18
C ILE A 366 30.17 35.79 26.54
N GLY A 367 29.04 35.56 27.21
CA GLY A 367 28.76 36.10 28.54
C GLY A 367 29.80 35.67 29.57
N VAL A 368 30.17 34.39 29.59
CA VAL A 368 31.22 33.86 30.46
C VAL A 368 32.56 34.52 30.14
N VAL A 369 32.97 34.59 28.87
CA VAL A 369 34.24 35.21 28.45
C VAL A 369 34.30 36.69 28.85
N LEU A 370 33.22 37.45 28.65
CA LEU A 370 33.16 38.87 29.04
C LEU A 370 33.22 39.06 30.55
N SER A 371 32.67 38.14 31.33
CA SER A 371 32.67 38.23 32.80
C SER A 371 34.05 37.95 33.42
N VAL A 372 34.82 37.02 32.83
CA VAL A 372 36.13 36.59 33.34
C VAL A 372 37.27 37.42 32.76
N SER A 373 37.11 37.97 31.55
CA SER A 373 38.16 38.76 30.89
C SER A 373 38.30 40.18 31.46
N PRO A 374 39.52 40.65 31.78
CA PRO A 374 39.77 42.02 32.24
C PRO A 374 39.28 43.10 31.25
N ILE A 375 39.40 42.83 29.94
CA ILE A 375 38.91 43.72 28.88
C ILE A 375 37.37 43.67 28.80
N GLY A 376 36.76 42.52 29.09
CA GLY A 376 35.30 42.34 29.07
C GLY A 376 34.57 43.20 30.11
N GLN A 377 35.17 43.37 31.30
CA GLN A 377 34.67 44.27 32.35
C GLN A 377 34.59 45.74 31.88
N VAL A 378 35.55 46.17 31.05
CA VAL A 378 35.56 47.53 30.47
C VAL A 378 34.41 47.71 29.49
N TRP A 379 34.19 46.74 28.60
CA TRP A 379 33.07 46.75 27.66
C TRP A 379 31.71 46.68 28.34
N LEU A 380 31.55 45.84 29.37
CA LEU A 380 30.30 45.74 30.15
C LEU A 380 29.96 47.04 30.87
N ASN A 381 30.95 47.74 31.40
CA ASN A 381 30.75 49.04 32.03
C ASN A 381 30.40 50.12 31.00
N ALA A 382 31.06 50.15 29.84
CA ALA A 382 30.70 51.05 28.75
C ALA A 382 29.26 50.81 28.26
N LEU A 383 28.85 49.56 28.12
CA LEU A 383 27.49 49.18 27.73
C LEU A 383 26.45 49.62 28.78
N ARG A 384 26.74 49.45 30.08
CA ARG A 384 25.87 49.94 31.16
C ARG A 384 25.71 51.46 31.12
N VAL A 385 26.80 52.20 30.90
CA VAL A 385 26.75 53.66 30.80
C VAL A 385 25.93 54.10 29.59
N ALA A 386 26.13 53.46 28.43
CA ALA A 386 25.34 53.74 27.23
C ALA A 386 23.85 53.38 27.40
N TRP A 387 23.55 52.25 28.04
CA TRP A 387 22.18 51.83 28.34
C TRP A 387 21.49 52.79 29.30
N ASN A 388 22.17 53.19 30.39
CA ASN A 388 21.65 54.19 31.31
C ASN A 388 21.43 55.53 30.59
N GLY A 389 22.36 55.95 29.73
CA GLY A 389 22.20 57.15 28.89
C GLY A 389 20.99 57.05 27.94
N PHE A 390 20.76 55.90 27.32
CA PHE A 390 19.60 55.64 26.48
C PHE A 390 18.29 55.65 27.29
N VAL A 391 18.25 55.00 28.45
CA VAL A 391 17.09 55.01 29.36
C VAL A 391 16.80 56.43 29.82
N PHE A 392 17.82 57.21 30.18
CA PHE A 392 17.65 58.62 30.55
C PHE A 392 17.12 59.47 29.38
N TRP A 393 17.62 59.26 28.17
CA TRP A 393 17.11 59.93 26.97
C TRP A 393 15.65 59.56 26.67
N LEU A 394 15.30 58.28 26.83
CA LEU A 394 13.96 57.76 26.58
C LEU A 394 12.96 58.25 27.64
N VAL A 395 13.37 58.28 28.92
CA VAL A 395 12.57 58.88 30.01
C VAL A 395 12.37 60.39 29.78
N GLY A 396 13.41 61.10 29.34
CA GLY A 396 13.35 62.53 28.99
C GLY A 396 12.53 62.86 27.73
N LEU A 397 12.11 61.84 26.96
CA LEU A 397 11.22 61.99 25.80
C LEU A 397 9.73 61.90 26.17
N PHE A 398 9.42 61.35 27.35
CA PHE A 398 8.05 61.16 27.86
C PHE A 398 7.73 62.07 29.06
N SER A 399 8.62 63.00 29.40
CA SER A 399 8.46 64.10 30.36
C SER A 399 8.67 65.42 29.66
#